data_AF-G0WDA0-F1
#
_entry.id   AF-G0WDA0-F1
#
_cell.length_a   1.000
_cell.length_b   1.000
_cell.length_c   1.000
_cell.angle_alpha   90.00
_cell.angle_beta   90.00
_cell.angle_gamma   90.00
#
_symmetry.space_group_name_H-M   'P 1'
#
loop_
_entity.id
_entity.type
_entity.pdbx_description
1 polymer ?
#
loop_
_entity_poly.entity_id
_entity_poly.type
_entity_poly.pdbx_seq_one_letter_code
_entity_poly.pdbx_strand_id
1 'polypeptide(L)'
;MEIPESIKSLLPFIFILVLYLSRKQNTNKMVSQQTVEYVQKLIKENKVIIFAKSYCPYCKAAKHTIFEEINVPKSKALVLDLDLMDNGQEIQQALLAINGQKTVPHVYINGEFIGGNSEVQKIYKSGELQKMVEAL
;
A
#
# COMPACT_ATOMS: atom_id res chain seq x y z
N MET A 1 51.23 7.54 20.87
CA MET A 1 51.19 6.07 21.04
C MET A 1 51.16 5.48 19.64
N GLU A 2 52.26 4.90 19.18
CA GLU A 2 52.35 4.35 17.83
C GLU A 2 51.56 3.05 17.72
N ILE A 3 50.75 2.94 16.68
CA ILE A 3 49.92 1.77 16.43
C ILE A 3 50.83 0.67 15.84
N PRO A 4 50.81 -0.56 16.40
CA PRO A 4 51.59 -1.70 15.88
C PRO A 4 51.33 -1.95 14.38
N GLU A 5 52.38 -2.26 13.62
CA GLU A 5 52.30 -2.55 12.17
C GLU A 5 51.30 -3.67 11.82
N SER A 6 51.11 -4.63 12.73
CA SER A 6 50.11 -5.69 12.61
C SER A 6 48.68 -5.18 12.54
N ILE A 7 48.38 -4.04 13.14
CA ILE A 7 47.05 -3.40 13.11
C ILE A 7 46.89 -2.57 11.84
N LYS A 8 47.96 -1.95 11.34
CA LYS A 8 47.93 -1.14 10.10
C LYS A 8 47.55 -1.98 8.88
N SER A 9 47.99 -3.24 8.81
CA SER A 9 47.66 -4.15 7.69
C SER A 9 46.18 -4.59 7.68
N LEU A 10 45.48 -4.49 8.81
CA LEU A 10 44.07 -4.87 8.97
C LEU A 10 43.11 -3.70 8.72
N LEU A 11 43.60 -2.46 8.74
CA LEU A 11 42.80 -1.25 8.49
C LEU A 11 41.99 -1.29 7.18
N PRO A 12 42.53 -1.68 6.00
CA PRO A 12 41.73 -1.72 4.78
C PRO A 12 40.64 -2.80 4.85
N PHE A 13 40.89 -3.93 5.52
CA PHE A 13 39.89 -4.98 5.74
C PHE A 13 38.79 -4.53 6.70
N ILE A 14 39.15 -3.85 7.79
CA ILE A 14 38.20 -3.26 8.74
C ILE A 14 37.37 -2.18 8.03
N PHE A 15 37.98 -1.34 7.19
CA PHE A 15 37.27 -0.29 6.45
C PHE A 15 36.31 -0.88 5.42
N ILE A 16 36.74 -1.90 4.65
CA ILE A 16 35.87 -2.62 3.72
C ILE A 16 34.73 -3.34 4.46
N LEU A 17 35.01 -3.96 5.61
CA LEU A 17 34.01 -4.61 6.45
C LEU A 17 33.01 -3.59 7.02
N VAL A 18 33.48 -2.45 7.51
CA VAL A 18 32.63 -1.35 8.00
C VAL A 18 31.77 -0.79 6.85
N LEU A 19 32.35 -0.54 5.67
CA LEU A 19 31.60 -0.10 4.49
C LEU A 19 30.57 -1.15 4.02
N TYR A 20 30.91 -2.44 4.09
CA TYR A 20 29.99 -3.54 3.79
C TYR A 20 28.84 -3.62 4.81
N LEU A 21 29.15 -3.51 6.11
CA LEU A 21 28.16 -3.49 7.19
C LEU A 21 27.26 -2.24 7.11
N SER A 22 27.81 -1.06 6.80
CA SER A 22 27.05 0.17 6.57
C SER A 22 26.17 0.09 5.32
N ARG A 23 26.62 -0.58 4.25
CA ARG A 23 25.77 -0.85 3.06
C ARG A 23 24.57 -1.73 3.39
N LYS A 24 24.71 -2.72 4.28
CA LYS A 24 23.61 -3.60 4.69
C LYS A 24 22.51 -2.85 5.47
N GLN A 25 22.87 -1.78 6.16
CA GLN A 25 21.90 -0.99 6.94
C GLN A 25 21.05 -0.02 6.11
N ASN A 26 21.36 0.20 4.82
CA ASN A 26 20.75 1.27 4.03
C ASN A 26 19.73 0.82 2.96
N THR A 27 19.13 -0.38 3.09
CA THR A 27 18.21 -0.91 2.05
C THR A 27 16.89 -1.54 2.54
N ASN A 28 16.52 -1.47 3.82
CA ASN A 28 15.23 -1.98 4.27
C ASN A 28 14.62 -1.10 5.36
N LYS A 29 13.95 0.00 4.97
CA LYS A 29 12.90 0.56 5.82
C LYS A 29 11.72 -0.42 5.74
N MET A 30 11.77 -1.51 6.52
CA MET A 30 10.64 -2.43 6.63
C MET A 30 9.41 -1.62 7.06
N VAL A 31 8.26 -1.87 6.42
CA VAL A 31 6.99 -1.26 6.83
C VAL A 31 6.74 -1.62 8.28
N SER A 32 6.35 -0.64 9.10
CA SER A 32 6.06 -0.92 10.50
C SER A 32 4.86 -1.86 10.60
N GLN A 33 4.96 -2.87 11.47
CA GLN A 33 3.87 -3.80 11.74
C GLN A 33 2.58 -3.06 12.17
N GLN A 34 2.73 -1.95 12.91
CA GLN A 34 1.63 -1.07 13.32
C GLN A 34 0.87 -0.48 12.13
N THR A 35 1.58 -0.07 11.06
CA THR A 35 0.93 0.45 9.84
C THR A 35 0.16 -0.65 9.12
N VAL A 36 0.71 -1.87 9.05
CA VAL A 36 0.02 -3.02 8.45
C VAL A 36 -1.27 -3.33 9.19
N GLU A 37 -1.22 -3.41 10.52
CA GLU A 37 -2.39 -3.65 11.37
C GLU A 37 -3.43 -2.55 11.24
N TYR A 38 -3.00 -1.29 11.18
CA TYR A 38 -3.89 -0.16 10.93
C TYR A 38 -4.63 -0.28 9.60
N VAL A 39 -3.91 -0.60 8.51
CA VAL A 39 -4.53 -0.77 7.18
C VAL A 39 -5.48 -1.96 7.16
N GLN A 40 -5.11 -3.09 7.77
CA GLN A 40 -6.00 -4.25 7.90
C GLN A 40 -7.26 -3.94 8.71
N LYS A 41 -7.14 -3.14 9.78
CA LYS A 41 -8.28 -2.67 10.57
C LYS A 41 -9.23 -1.83 9.71
N LEU A 42 -8.71 -0.87 8.95
CA LEU A 42 -9.51 -0.06 8.03
C LEU A 42 -10.26 -0.93 7.00
N ILE A 43 -9.58 -1.92 6.42
CA ILE A 43 -10.19 -2.87 5.47
C ILE A 43 -11.32 -3.67 6.11
N LYS A 44 -11.14 -4.09 7.37
CA LYS A 44 -12.15 -4.87 8.11
C LYS A 44 -13.36 -4.04 8.55
N GLU A 45 -13.15 -2.80 8.95
CA GLU A 45 -14.20 -1.95 9.53
C GLU A 45 -15.07 -1.26 8.48
N ASN A 46 -14.60 -1.14 7.24
CA ASN A 46 -15.31 -0.44 6.17
C ASN A 46 -15.86 -1.43 5.14
N LYS A 47 -17.15 -1.28 4.81
CA LYS A 47 -17.83 -2.14 3.84
C LYS A 47 -17.27 -1.99 2.43
N VAL A 48 -16.93 -0.77 2.03
CA VAL A 48 -16.11 -0.48 0.85
C VAL A 48 -14.97 0.42 1.28
N ILE A 49 -13.75 0.14 0.85
CA ILE A 49 -12.64 1.07 1.02
C ILE A 49 -11.82 1.18 -0.27
N ILE A 50 -11.47 2.42 -0.61
CA ILE A 50 -10.69 2.75 -1.80
C ILE A 50 -9.47 3.55 -1.37
N PHE A 51 -8.28 2.93 -1.47
CA PHE A 51 -7.02 3.63 -1.34
C PHE A 51 -6.62 4.18 -2.71
N ALA A 52 -6.49 5.49 -2.82
CA ALA A 52 -6.42 6.21 -4.08
C ALA A 52 -5.30 7.25 -4.08
N LYS A 53 -5.16 7.95 -5.21
CA LYS A 53 -4.49 9.26 -5.27
C LYS A 53 -5.38 10.26 -6.00
N SER A 54 -5.42 11.50 -5.52
CA SER A 54 -6.33 12.54 -5.99
C SER A 54 -6.19 12.84 -7.50
N TYR A 55 -4.95 12.81 -7.99
CA TYR A 55 -4.62 13.09 -9.39
C TYR A 55 -4.81 11.88 -10.32
N CYS A 56 -4.95 10.66 -9.79
CA CYS A 56 -4.88 9.45 -10.60
C CYS A 56 -6.18 9.22 -11.41
N PRO A 57 -6.12 9.14 -12.76
CA PRO A 57 -7.30 8.93 -13.58
C PRO A 57 -7.97 7.56 -13.34
N TYR A 58 -7.20 6.52 -13.07
CA TYR A 58 -7.73 5.20 -12.74
C TYR A 58 -8.46 5.17 -11.39
N CYS A 59 -8.00 5.97 -10.42
CA CYS A 59 -8.71 6.14 -9.16
C CYS A 59 -10.05 6.84 -9.37
N LYS A 60 -10.10 7.88 -10.23
CA LYS A 60 -11.34 8.57 -10.58
C LYS A 60 -12.33 7.64 -11.28
N ALA A 61 -11.86 6.82 -12.23
CA ALA A 61 -12.69 5.84 -12.92
C ALA A 61 -13.28 4.78 -11.96
N ALA A 62 -12.46 4.21 -11.06
CA ALA A 62 -12.95 3.25 -10.07
C ALA A 62 -13.97 3.89 -9.10
N LYS A 63 -13.71 5.11 -8.64
CA LYS A 63 -14.65 5.89 -7.80
C LYS A 63 -15.96 6.15 -8.54
N HIS A 64 -15.90 6.54 -9.81
CA HIS A 64 -17.09 6.77 -10.66
C HIS A 64 -17.94 5.50 -10.78
N THR A 65 -17.33 4.35 -11.09
CA THR A 65 -18.07 3.09 -11.16
C THR A 65 -18.72 2.72 -9.83
N ILE A 66 -18.04 2.90 -8.71
CA ILE A 66 -18.59 2.54 -7.40
C ILE A 66 -19.73 3.48 -6.97
N PHE A 67 -19.55 4.80 -7.13
CA PHE A 67 -20.47 5.79 -6.58
C PHE A 67 -21.58 6.23 -7.52
N GLU A 68 -21.33 6.26 -8.84
CA GLU A 68 -22.26 6.83 -9.81
C GLU A 68 -22.94 5.74 -10.64
N GLU A 69 -22.21 4.70 -11.06
CA GLU A 69 -22.78 3.60 -11.86
C GLU A 69 -23.56 2.60 -10.98
N ILE A 70 -22.95 2.19 -9.87
CA ILE A 70 -23.53 1.21 -8.93
C ILE A 70 -24.33 1.87 -7.79
N ASN A 71 -24.13 3.16 -7.56
CA ASN A 71 -24.79 3.92 -6.49
C ASN A 71 -24.51 3.37 -5.08
N VAL A 72 -23.28 2.90 -4.81
CA VAL A 72 -22.89 2.54 -3.43
C VAL A 72 -23.02 3.78 -2.53
N PRO A 73 -23.77 3.73 -1.42
CA PRO A 73 -23.90 4.87 -0.53
C PRO A 73 -22.55 5.30 0.03
N LYS A 74 -22.26 6.61 0.00
CA LYS A 74 -21.01 7.15 0.57
C LYS A 74 -20.86 6.85 2.07
N SER A 75 -21.95 6.63 2.80
CA SER A 75 -21.92 6.21 4.21
C SER A 75 -21.41 4.78 4.43
N LYS A 76 -21.32 3.96 3.38
CA LYS A 76 -20.79 2.60 3.39
C LYS A 76 -19.37 2.51 2.85
N ALA A 77 -18.80 3.62 2.37
CA ALA A 77 -17.51 3.65 1.71
C ALA A 77 -16.55 4.63 2.37
N LEU A 78 -15.30 4.21 2.51
CA LEU A 78 -14.19 5.09 2.88
C LEU A 78 -13.25 5.28 1.70
N VAL A 79 -12.86 6.53 1.43
CA VAL A 79 -11.86 6.86 0.41
C VAL A 79 -10.68 7.54 1.08
N LEU A 80 -9.48 7.02 0.84
CA LEU A 80 -8.23 7.60 1.32
C LEU A 80 -7.36 8.01 0.12
N ASP A 81 -7.26 9.30 -0.13
CA ASP A 81 -6.36 9.86 -1.15
C ASP A 81 -4.95 10.00 -0.54
N LEU A 82 -4.10 9.00 -0.77
CA LEU A 82 -2.82 8.80 -0.09
C LEU A 82 -1.81 9.93 -0.36
N ASP A 83 -1.91 10.62 -1.49
CA ASP A 83 -1.06 11.77 -1.82
C ASP A 83 -1.34 13.01 -0.95
N LEU A 84 -2.46 13.02 -0.22
CA LEU A 84 -2.87 14.11 0.66
C LEU A 84 -2.70 13.76 2.16
N MET A 85 -2.12 12.60 2.46
CA MET A 85 -1.91 12.11 3.82
C MET A 85 -0.43 12.08 4.18
N ASP A 86 -0.07 12.56 5.37
CA ASP A 86 1.32 12.56 5.85
C ASP A 86 1.94 11.16 5.87
N ASN A 87 1.15 10.14 6.21
CA ASN A 87 1.55 8.73 6.26
C ASN A 87 1.13 7.92 5.02
N GLY A 88 0.80 8.60 3.91
CA GLY A 88 0.29 7.95 2.71
C GLY A 88 1.29 7.00 2.04
N GLN A 89 2.59 7.31 2.10
CA GLN A 89 3.63 6.43 1.59
C GLN A 89 3.74 5.14 2.41
N GLU A 90 3.72 5.25 3.74
CA GLU A 90 3.72 4.11 4.66
C GLU A 90 2.50 3.21 4.44
N ILE A 91 1.31 3.80 4.26
CA ILE A 91 0.08 3.07 3.92
C ILE A 91 0.24 2.35 2.58
N GLN A 92 0.77 3.00 1.54
CA GLN A 92 0.99 2.37 0.23
C GLN A 92 1.96 1.18 0.33
N GLN A 93 3.02 1.29 1.14
CA GLN A 93 3.94 0.18 1.37
C GLN A 93 3.29 -0.95 2.19
N ALA A 94 2.44 -0.63 3.16
CA ALA A 94 1.67 -1.63 3.90
C ALA A 94 0.71 -2.39 2.97
N LEU A 95 0.01 -1.69 2.08
CA LEU A 95 -0.84 -2.30 1.06
C LEU A 95 -0.05 -3.25 0.16
N LEU A 96 1.14 -2.83 -0.30
CA LEU A 96 2.06 -3.67 -1.05
C LEU A 96 2.44 -4.94 -0.26
N ALA A 97 2.71 -4.83 1.04
CA ALA A 97 3.02 -5.98 1.89
C ALA A 97 1.81 -6.91 2.09
N ILE A 98 0.58 -6.35 2.15
CA ILE A 98 -0.66 -7.12 2.35
C ILE A 98 -1.05 -7.92 1.12
N ASN A 99 -0.98 -7.32 -0.08
CA ASN A 99 -1.58 -7.92 -1.27
C ASN A 99 -0.66 -7.96 -2.51
N GLY A 100 0.56 -7.45 -2.43
CA GLY A 100 1.54 -7.46 -3.53
C GLY A 100 1.32 -6.40 -4.61
N GLN A 101 0.21 -5.65 -4.59
CA GLN A 101 -0.07 -4.61 -5.58
C GLN A 101 0.67 -3.31 -5.23
N LYS A 102 1.38 -2.75 -6.23
CA LYS A 102 2.15 -1.51 -6.06
C LYS A 102 1.36 -0.24 -6.39
N THR A 103 0.37 -0.35 -7.26
CA THR A 103 -0.31 0.78 -7.90
C THR A 103 -1.67 1.06 -7.28
N VAL A 104 -2.06 2.32 -7.20
CA VAL A 104 -3.44 2.73 -6.89
C VAL A 104 -4.34 2.67 -8.14
N PRO A 105 -5.67 2.49 -7.99
CA PRO A 105 -6.40 2.30 -6.73
C PRO A 105 -6.22 0.90 -6.13
N HIS A 106 -6.37 0.75 -4.82
CA HIS A 106 -6.64 -0.52 -4.17
C HIS A 106 -8.10 -0.49 -3.70
N VAL A 107 -8.93 -1.36 -4.25
CA VAL A 107 -10.36 -1.46 -3.91
C VAL A 107 -10.61 -2.71 -3.09
N TYR A 108 -11.31 -2.55 -1.98
CA TYR A 108 -11.80 -3.65 -1.17
C TYR A 108 -13.30 -3.54 -0.94
N ILE A 109 -13.98 -4.68 -0.92
CA ILE A 109 -15.41 -4.81 -0.62
C ILE A 109 -15.59 -5.92 0.42
N ASN A 110 -16.23 -5.62 1.55
CA ASN A 110 -16.41 -6.54 2.68
C ASN A 110 -15.10 -7.22 3.14
N GLY A 111 -14.00 -6.49 3.09
CA GLY A 111 -12.67 -6.99 3.47
C GLY A 111 -11.94 -7.80 2.38
N GLU A 112 -12.60 -8.13 1.28
CA GLU A 112 -12.00 -8.83 0.14
C GLU A 112 -11.28 -7.85 -0.79
N PHE A 113 -10.08 -8.21 -1.25
CA PHE A 113 -9.30 -7.40 -2.18
C PHE A 113 -9.77 -7.63 -3.62
N ILE A 114 -10.30 -6.58 -4.25
CA ILE A 114 -10.80 -6.63 -5.63
C ILE A 114 -9.68 -6.40 -6.65
N GLY A 115 -8.75 -5.50 -6.35
CA GLY A 115 -7.68 -5.11 -7.27
C GLY A 115 -7.68 -3.61 -7.58
N GLY A 116 -7.24 -3.28 -8.79
CA GLY A 116 -7.24 -1.92 -9.32
C GLY A 116 -8.47 -1.60 -10.15
N ASN A 117 -8.38 -0.54 -10.96
CA ASN A 117 -9.50 -0.15 -11.82
C ASN A 117 -9.83 -1.23 -12.87
N SER A 118 -8.83 -1.92 -13.43
CA SER A 118 -9.06 -2.97 -14.43
C SER A 118 -9.95 -4.09 -13.89
N GLU A 119 -9.69 -4.54 -12.67
CA GLU A 119 -10.47 -5.57 -12.00
C GLU A 119 -11.87 -5.07 -11.68
N VAL A 120 -12.01 -3.85 -11.15
CA VAL A 120 -13.32 -3.21 -10.93
C VAL A 120 -14.15 -3.15 -12.22
N GLN A 121 -13.57 -2.68 -13.33
CA GLN A 121 -14.28 -2.62 -14.61
C GLN A 121 -14.67 -4.00 -15.12
N LYS A 122 -13.82 -5.02 -14.90
CA LYS A 122 -14.11 -6.40 -15.28
C LYS A 122 -15.32 -6.93 -14.52
N ILE A 123 -15.33 -6.82 -13.19
CA ILE A 123 -16.42 -7.34 -12.37
C ILE A 123 -17.71 -6.53 -12.54
N TYR A 124 -17.61 -5.23 -12.80
CA TYR A 124 -18.75 -4.39 -13.17
C TYR A 124 -19.45 -4.88 -14.44
N LYS A 125 -18.68 -5.10 -15.52
CA LYS A 125 -19.21 -5.59 -16.80
C LYS A 125 -19.82 -6.98 -16.71
N SER A 126 -19.30 -7.82 -15.82
CA SER A 126 -19.82 -9.18 -15.61
C SER A 126 -21.09 -9.24 -14.74
N GLY A 127 -21.47 -8.13 -14.09
CA GLY A 127 -22.57 -8.10 -13.13
C GLY A 127 -22.19 -8.61 -11.73
N GLU A 128 -20.94 -9.01 -11.50
CA GLU A 128 -20.46 -9.51 -10.21
C GLU A 128 -20.37 -8.38 -9.17
N LEU A 129 -19.95 -7.18 -9.56
CA LEU A 129 -19.86 -6.04 -8.65
C LEU A 129 -21.21 -5.72 -7.99
N GLN A 130 -22.29 -5.74 -8.79
CA GLN A 130 -23.66 -5.52 -8.35
C GLN A 130 -24.05 -6.52 -7.25
N LYS A 131 -23.70 -7.80 -7.43
CA LYS A 131 -23.98 -8.85 -6.45
C LYS A 131 -23.18 -8.66 -5.15
N MET A 132 -21.92 -8.23 -5.26
CA MET A 132 -21.08 -8.01 -4.08
C MET A 132 -21.56 -6.84 -3.22
N VAL A 133 -22.22 -5.84 -3.83
CA VAL A 133 -22.67 -4.63 -3.14
C VAL A 133 -24.17 -4.61 -2.82
N GLU A 134 -24.95 -5.58 -3.29
CA GLU A 134 -26.41 -5.63 -3.11
C GLU A 134 -26.84 -5.59 -1.63
N ALA A 135 -26.01 -6.13 -0.73
CA ALA A 135 -26.27 -6.20 0.70
C ALA A 135 -25.69 -5.02 1.52
N LEU A 136 -25.18 -3.97 0.87
CA LEU A 136 -24.55 -2.81 1.54
C LEU A 136 -25.56 -1.75 1.98
#